data_AF-A0A1F8DNZ8-F1
#
_entry.id   AF-A0A1F8DNZ8-F1
#
_cell.length_a   1.000
_cell.length_b   1.000
_cell.length_c   1.000
_cell.angle_alpha   90.00
_cell.angle_beta   90.00
_cell.angle_gamma   90.00
#
_symmetry.space_group_name_H-M   'P 1'
#
loop_
_entity.id
_entity.type
_entity.pdbx_description
1 polymer ?
#
loop_
_entity_poly.entity_id
_entity_poly.type
_entity_poly.pdbx_seq_one_letter_code
_entity_poly.pdbx_strand_id
1 'polypeptide(L)'
;MEEKIGSLDKFLERFEKNGEIEIFVEIARTTKHHRSGEVFYAEATFSLGKKVFRAEDLNKDIRLAIDEVRDKLQQEIKKYKEKKIERSVRIKA
;
A
#
# COMPACT_ATOMS: atom_id res chain seq x y z
N MET A 1 -1.59 12.47 7.57
CA MET A 1 -0.89 11.57 6.62
C MET A 1 -0.70 10.21 7.26
N GLU A 2 -0.21 10.20 8.51
CA GLU A 2 -0.24 9.03 9.42
C GLU A 2 -1.62 8.38 9.51
N GLU A 3 -2.72 9.13 9.63
CA GLU A 3 -4.05 8.50 9.74
C GLU A 3 -4.49 7.69 8.50
N LYS A 4 -4.03 8.06 7.30
CA LYS A 4 -4.45 7.37 6.06
C LYS A 4 -3.62 6.12 5.82
N ILE A 5 -2.30 6.23 5.86
CA ILE A 5 -1.42 5.07 5.67
C ILE A 5 -1.43 4.17 6.91
N GLY A 6 -1.48 4.72 8.12
CA GLY A 6 -1.56 3.96 9.38
C GLY A 6 -2.87 3.18 9.55
N SER A 7 -3.90 3.45 8.76
CA SER A 7 -5.05 2.53 8.70
C SER A 7 -4.69 1.15 8.14
N LEU A 8 -3.55 1.02 7.43
CA LEU A 8 -3.00 -0.26 7.01
C LEU A 8 -2.53 -1.13 8.19
N ASP A 9 -2.22 -0.53 9.35
CA ASP A 9 -1.70 -1.24 10.53
C ASP A 9 -2.62 -2.38 10.93
N LYS A 10 -3.94 -2.15 10.93
CA LYS A 10 -4.97 -3.18 11.22
C LYS A 10 -4.88 -4.42 10.33
N PHE A 11 -4.38 -4.26 9.10
CA PHE A 11 -4.18 -5.36 8.15
C PHE A 11 -2.80 -6.00 8.27
N LEU A 12 -1.85 -5.27 8.86
CA LEU A 12 -0.45 -5.62 9.03
C LEU A 12 -0.13 -6.26 10.39
N GLU A 13 -0.91 -6.01 11.44
CA GLU A 13 -0.74 -6.54 12.82
C GLU A 13 -0.39 -8.05 12.87
N ARG A 14 -1.06 -8.86 12.04
CA ARG A 14 -0.83 -10.32 11.95
C ARG A 14 0.54 -10.69 11.38
N PHE A 15 1.20 -9.78 10.67
CA PHE A 15 2.50 -9.95 10.04
C PHE A 15 3.63 -9.35 10.88
N GLU A 16 3.33 -8.37 11.75
CA GLU A 16 4.27 -7.73 12.69
C GLU A 16 4.88 -8.68 13.72
N LYS A 17 4.30 -9.87 13.92
CA LYS A 17 4.95 -10.93 14.72
C LYS A 17 6.35 -11.31 14.22
N ASN A 18 6.73 -10.89 13.01
CA ASN A 18 8.05 -11.14 12.41
C ASN A 18 8.97 -9.92 12.44
N GLY A 19 8.60 -8.83 13.12
CA GLY A 19 9.37 -7.58 13.20
C GLY A 19 8.56 -6.35 12.75
N GLU A 20 9.13 -5.17 12.99
CA GLU A 20 8.58 -3.89 12.56
C GLU A 20 8.49 -3.81 11.02
N ILE A 21 7.39 -3.23 10.52
CA ILE A 21 7.14 -3.08 9.08
C ILE A 21 7.33 -1.61 8.73
N GLU A 22 8.43 -1.31 8.04
CA GLU A 22 8.68 0.03 7.51
C GLU A 22 7.95 0.22 6.17
N ILE A 23 7.23 1.34 6.06
CA ILE A 23 6.55 1.75 4.83
C ILE A 23 7.18 3.04 4.32
N PHE A 24 7.73 2.99 3.11
CA PHE A 24 8.26 4.16 2.42
C PHE A 24 7.14 4.81 1.61
N VAL A 25 6.90 6.09 1.85
CA VAL A 25 5.87 6.87 1.14
C VAL A 25 6.52 8.03 0.40
N GLU A 26 6.27 8.11 -0.90
CA GLU A 26 6.72 9.21 -1.75
C GLU A 26 5.52 10.06 -2.18
N ILE A 27 5.68 11.39 -2.11
CA ILE A 27 4.73 12.36 -2.63
C ILE A 27 5.47 13.34 -3.53
N ALA A 28 5.00 13.51 -4.76
CA ALA A 28 5.53 14.48 -5.69
C ALA A 28 4.42 15.32 -6.33
N ARG A 29 4.75 16.54 -6.75
CA ARG A 29 3.90 17.34 -7.62
C ARG A 29 4.44 17.25 -9.03
N THR A 30 3.63 16.77 -9.97
CA THR A 30 4.02 16.66 -11.37
C THR A 30 3.43 17.83 -12.15
N THR A 31 4.27 18.71 -12.68
CA THR A 31 3.83 19.99 -13.29
C THR A 31 4.39 20.23 -14.68
N LYS A 32 5.17 19.31 -15.25
CA LYS A 32 6.08 19.72 -16.32
C LYS A 32 5.44 19.98 -17.69
N HIS A 33 4.44 19.25 -18.20
CA HIS A 33 4.10 19.41 -19.63
C HIS A 33 2.68 19.01 -20.09
N HIS A 34 1.63 19.28 -19.31
CA HIS A 34 0.26 19.05 -19.77
C HIS A 34 -0.60 20.31 -19.63
N ARG A 35 -1.31 20.68 -20.71
CA ARG A 35 -2.29 21.78 -20.80
C ARG A 35 -3.50 21.62 -19.86
N SER A 36 -3.38 20.82 -18.79
CA SER A 36 -4.48 20.29 -17.99
C SER A 36 -4.07 20.09 -16.52
N GLY A 37 -3.70 21.19 -15.85
CA GLY A 37 -3.71 21.32 -14.38
C GLY A 37 -2.62 20.59 -13.60
N GLU A 38 -2.45 20.99 -12.33
CA GLU A 38 -1.56 20.34 -11.38
C GLU A 38 -2.04 18.91 -11.07
N VAL A 39 -1.13 17.94 -11.09
CA VAL A 39 -1.40 16.56 -10.65
C VAL A 39 -0.38 16.13 -9.60
N PHE A 40 -0.90 15.59 -8.51
CA PHE A 40 -0.16 15.03 -7.39
C PHE A 40 0.07 13.54 -7.62
N TYR A 41 1.29 13.13 -7.31
CA TYR A 41 1.73 11.74 -7.30
C TYR A 41 1.85 11.27 -5.85
N ALA A 42 1.35 10.08 -5.57
CA ALA A 42 1.59 9.37 -4.32
C ALA A 42 2.03 7.94 -4.62
N GLU A 43 3.02 7.47 -3.89
CA GLU A 43 3.47 6.07 -3.91
C GLU A 43 3.72 5.58 -2.49
N ALA A 44 3.41 4.31 -2.23
CA ALA A 44 3.84 3.63 -1.02
C ALA A 44 4.41 2.24 -1.33
N THR A 45 5.55 1.94 -0.71
CA THR A 45 6.29 0.69 -0.87
C THR A 45 6.69 0.09 0.48
N PHE A 46 6.47 -1.20 0.67
CA PHE A 46 6.91 -1.95 1.85
C PHE A 46 7.12 -3.43 1.55
N SER A 47 7.67 -4.19 2.49
CA SER A 47 7.90 -5.63 2.33
C SER A 47 7.28 -6.45 3.46
N LEU A 48 6.76 -7.63 3.12
CA LEU A 48 6.34 -8.65 4.09
C LEU A 48 7.09 -9.96 3.79
N GLY A 49 8.15 -10.21 4.55
CA GLY A 49 9.06 -11.33 4.30
C GLY A 49 9.69 -11.22 2.92
N LYS A 50 9.41 -12.18 2.03
CA LYS A 50 9.98 -12.22 0.66
C LYS A 50 9.15 -11.49 -0.41
N LYS A 51 8.00 -10.89 -0.04
CA LYS A 51 7.13 -10.19 -0.99
C LYS A 51 7.21 -8.68 -0.76
N VAL A 52 7.46 -7.93 -1.84
CA VAL A 52 7.36 -6.48 -1.87
C VAL A 52 5.96 -6.07 -2.33
N PHE A 53 5.41 -5.04 -1.69
CA PHE A 53 4.15 -4.39 -2.04
C PHE A 53 4.47 -2.96 -2.45
N ARG A 54 3.92 -2.53 -3.58
CA ARG A 54 4.05 -1.18 -4.11
C ARG A 54 2.73 -0.78 -4.75
N ALA A 55 2.29 0.43 -4.48
CA ALA A 55 1.16 1.04 -5.16
C ALA A 55 1.42 2.53 -5.38
N GLU A 56 0.99 3.04 -6.53
CA GLU A 56 1.09 4.45 -6.89
C GLU A 56 -0.24 4.96 -7.47
N ASP A 57 -0.44 6.27 -7.38
CA ASP A 57 -1.57 6.97 -7.98
C ASP A 57 -1.24 8.41 -8.38
N LEU A 58 -1.91 8.90 -9.42
CA LEU A 58 -1.85 10.28 -9.89
C LEU A 58 -3.25 10.90 -9.81
N ASN A 59 -3.38 11.98 -9.05
CA ASN A 59 -4.67 12.64 -8.85
C ASN A 59 -4.54 14.16 -8.79
N LYS A 60 -5.61 14.88 -9.11
CA LYS A 60 -5.67 16.34 -8.95
C LYS A 60 -5.71 16.78 -7.48
N ASP A 61 -6.07 15.89 -6.58
CA ASP A 61 -6.00 16.10 -5.13
C ASP A 61 -5.08 15.04 -4.49
N ILE A 62 -4.06 15.50 -3.76
CA ILE A 62 -3.12 14.61 -3.05
C ILE A 62 -3.81 13.67 -2.06
N ARG A 63 -4.90 14.11 -1.42
CA ARG A 63 -5.65 13.29 -0.47
C ARG A 63 -6.29 12.09 -1.16
N LEU A 64 -6.79 12.29 -2.37
CA LEU A 64 -7.39 11.24 -3.20
C LEU A 64 -6.30 10.29 -3.71
N ALA A 65 -5.15 10.81 -4.16
CA ALA A 65 -4.02 9.96 -4.55
C ALA A 65 -3.58 9.03 -3.40
N ILE A 66 -3.48 9.57 -2.18
CA ILE A 66 -3.13 8.76 -0.99
C ILE A 66 -4.21 7.72 -0.66
N ASP A 67 -5.51 8.07 -0.78
CA ASP A 67 -6.60 7.12 -0.54
C ASP A 67 -6.57 5.96 -1.53
N GLU A 68 -6.35 6.26 -2.81
CA GLU A 68 -6.23 5.24 -3.86
C GLU A 68 -5.03 4.31 -3.63
N VAL A 69 -3.88 4.87 -3.26
CA VAL A 69 -2.69 4.08 -2.88
C VAL A 69 -2.99 3.15 -1.71
N ARG A 70 -3.64 3.66 -0.64
CA ARG A 70 -4.06 2.87 0.51
C ARG A 70 -4.99 1.73 0.09
N ASP A 71 -6.01 2.03 -0.70
CA ASP A 71 -7.05 1.06 -1.07
C ASP A 71 -6.48 -0.06 -1.96
N LYS A 72 -5.58 0.29 -2.89
CA LYS A 72 -4.79 -0.67 -3.69
C LYS A 72 -3.97 -1.60 -2.80
N LEU A 73 -3.22 -1.05 -1.83
CA LEU A 73 -2.41 -1.84 -0.90
C LEU A 73 -3.27 -2.73 0.00
N GLN A 74 -4.38 -2.22 0.53
CA GLN A 74 -5.32 -3.00 1.34
C GLN A 74 -5.83 -4.23 0.58
N GLN A 75 -6.22 -4.06 -0.69
CA GLN A 75 -6.66 -5.18 -1.53
C GLN A 75 -5.55 -6.21 -1.74
N GLU A 76 -4.33 -5.77 -2.02
CA GLU A 76 -3.19 -6.67 -2.22
C GLU A 76 -2.79 -7.42 -0.94
N ILE A 77 -2.86 -6.77 0.22
CA ILE A 77 -2.63 -7.42 1.54
C ILE A 77 -3.72 -8.48 1.79
N LYS A 78 -4.99 -8.18 1.51
CA LYS A 78 -6.10 -9.14 1.65
C LYS A 78 -5.88 -10.38 0.78
N LYS A 79 -5.55 -10.21 -0.51
CA LYS A 79 -5.23 -11.32 -1.42
C LYS A 79 -4.03 -12.14 -0.94
N TYR A 80 -3.00 -11.48 -0.40
CA TYR A 80 -1.83 -12.17 0.15
C TYR A 80 -2.19 -13.00 1.39
N LYS A 81 -3.05 -12.47 2.27
CA LYS A 81 -3.57 -13.17 3.45
C LYS A 81 -4.33 -14.43 3.06
N GLU A 82 -5.23 -14.36 2.09
CA GLU A 82 -6.01 -15.51 1.59
C GLU A 82 -5.10 -16.62 1.05
N LYS A 83 -4.12 -16.27 0.20
CA LYS A 83 -3.15 -17.23 -0.34
C LYS A 83 -2.31 -17.92 0.73
N LYS A 84 -1.92 -17.21 1.80
CA LYS A 84 -1.20 -17.83 2.93
C LYS A 84 -2.08 -18.79 3.73
N ILE A 85 -3.34 -18.45 3.96
CA ILE A 85 -4.28 -19.31 4.68
C ILE A 85 -4.52 -20.59 3.88
N GLU A 86 -4.80 -20.47 2.58
CA GLU A 86 -5.01 -21.64 1.70
C GLU A 86 -3.80 -22.59 1.73
N ARG A 87 -2.58 -22.06 1.60
CA ARG A 87 -1.35 -22.88 1.67
C ARG A 87 -1.22 -23.60 3.01
N SER A 88 -1.50 -22.93 4.12
CA SER A 88 -1.42 -23.53 5.45
C SER A 88 -2.45 -24.64 5.67
N VAL A 89 -3.64 -24.55 5.07
CA VAL A 89 -4.67 -25.60 5.15
C VAL A 89 -4.24 -26.83 4.34
N ARG A 90 -3.72 -26.64 3.13
CA ARG A 90 -3.30 -27.76 2.25
C ARG A 90 -2.11 -28.56 2.79
N ILE A 91 -1.24 -27.96 3.62
CA ILE A 91 -0.09 -28.66 4.22
C ILE A 91 -0.51 -29.55 5.40
N LYS A 92 -1.68 -29.31 6.01
CA LYS A 92 -2.17 -30.04 7.18
C LYS A 92 -3.13 -31.20 6.86
N ALA A 93 -3.44 -31.41 5.57
CA ALA A 93 -4.26 -32.52 5.08
C ALA A 93 -3.35 -33.57 4.44
#